data_AF-A0A640SH98-F1
#
_entry.id   AF-A0A640SH98-F1
#
_cell.length_a   1.000
_cell.length_b   1.000
_cell.length_c   1.000
_cell.angle_alpha   90.00
_cell.angle_beta   90.00
_cell.angle_gamma   90.00
#
_symmetry.space_group_name_H-M   'P 1'
#
loop_
_entity.id
_entity.type
_entity.pdbx_description
1 polymer ?
#
loop_
_entity_poly.entity_id
_entity_poly.type
_entity_poly.pdbx_seq_one_letter_code
_entity_poly.pdbx_strand_id
1 'polypeptide(L)'
;MNTIRTSFGGVVLAGVLALGTAAPALAAAPAEAVTTGPSSVAQQASAADVAGPAVGGAYRLKKLKSLTSKGQASQDAWFKYLGLYRSGSNYFRFNWSTNGCNSSPEKLPGGYDFTYSCHRHDFGYRNYKTIVGKTAWRRDHKKRIDDVFLQDMRKACQYKPWADPLTPALRKKMKAACLKTADKYYAAVRVAG
;
A
#
# COMPACT_ATOMS: atom_id res chain seq x y z
N MET A 1 43.14 -44.32 -23.30
CA MET A 1 42.94 -45.75 -22.98
C MET A 1 42.90 -45.92 -21.47
N ASN A 2 42.07 -46.86 -20.99
CA ASN A 2 41.75 -47.27 -19.61
C ASN A 2 40.70 -46.47 -18.82
N THR A 3 39.47 -46.79 -19.20
CA THR A 3 38.21 -46.99 -18.46
C THR A 3 38.32 -47.53 -17.03
N ILE A 4 37.49 -47.01 -16.10
CA ILE A 4 36.77 -47.80 -15.09
C ILE A 4 35.32 -47.27 -14.96
N ARG A 5 34.38 -48.21 -14.95
CA ARG A 5 32.91 -48.10 -14.90
C ARG A 5 32.40 -48.44 -13.49
N THR A 6 31.25 -47.89 -13.08
CA THR A 6 30.09 -48.49 -12.34
C THR A 6 29.25 -47.33 -11.76
N SER A 7 27.97 -47.08 -12.06
CA SER A 7 26.70 -47.82 -12.21
C SER A 7 25.74 -47.64 -11.02
N PHE A 8 24.68 -46.86 -11.31
CA PHE A 8 23.25 -46.95 -10.95
C PHE A 8 22.77 -47.38 -9.55
N GLY A 9 21.81 -46.59 -9.05
CA GLY A 9 20.85 -46.98 -8.02
C GLY A 9 19.75 -45.93 -7.83
N GLY A 10 18.79 -45.89 -8.76
CA GLY A 10 17.52 -45.19 -8.56
C GLY A 10 16.47 -46.17 -8.02
N VAL A 11 15.66 -45.73 -7.06
CA VAL A 11 14.46 -46.45 -6.63
C VAL A 11 13.33 -45.44 -6.42
N VAL A 12 12.27 -45.58 -7.21
CA VAL A 12 10.94 -45.02 -6.98
C VAL A 12 10.04 -46.21 -6.70
N LEU A 13 9.25 -46.19 -5.64
CA LEU A 13 7.99 -46.94 -5.59
C LEU A 13 7.04 -46.37 -4.53
N ALA A 14 5.83 -46.07 -5.00
CA ALA A 14 4.67 -45.66 -4.23
C ALA A 14 4.05 -46.85 -3.49
N GLY A 15 3.36 -46.57 -2.38
CA GLY A 15 2.55 -47.56 -1.66
C GLY A 15 1.41 -46.87 -0.91
N VAL A 16 0.22 -46.89 -1.51
CA VAL A 16 -1.06 -46.53 -0.89
C VAL A 16 -1.62 -47.77 -0.20
N LEU A 17 -2.09 -47.63 1.03
CA LEU A 17 -2.87 -48.66 1.73
C LEU A 17 -4.10 -48.02 2.37
N ALA A 18 -5.27 -48.46 1.91
CA ALA A 18 -6.59 -48.12 2.41
C ALA A 18 -7.20 -49.35 3.11
N LEU A 19 -7.82 -49.12 4.27
CA LEU A 19 -8.77 -49.98 4.98
C LEU A 19 -9.72 -48.96 5.65
N GLY A 20 -11.02 -48.82 5.41
CA GLY A 20 -12.07 -49.78 5.06
C GLY A 20 -12.97 -49.95 6.29
N THR A 21 -14.22 -49.44 6.26
CA THR A 21 -15.49 -50.19 6.51
C THR A 21 -16.72 -49.29 6.62
N ALA A 22 -17.63 -49.48 5.66
CA ALA A 22 -19.10 -49.61 5.74
C ALA A 22 -20.00 -48.57 6.45
N ALA A 23 -20.99 -48.12 5.67
CA ALA A 23 -22.21 -47.43 6.08
C ALA A 23 -23.28 -48.38 6.63
N PRO A 24 -24.38 -47.83 7.18
CA PRO A 24 -25.69 -48.27 6.71
C PRO A 24 -26.61 -47.12 6.29
N ALA A 25 -27.53 -47.47 5.40
CA ALA A 25 -28.55 -46.65 4.77
C ALA A 25 -29.70 -46.29 5.71
N LEU A 26 -30.36 -45.16 5.46
CA LEU A 26 -31.78 -44.97 5.79
C LEU A 26 -32.51 -44.19 4.68
N ALA A 27 -33.76 -44.62 4.50
CA ALA A 27 -34.68 -44.41 3.40
C ALA A 27 -35.25 -42.98 3.25
N ALA A 28 -35.98 -42.81 2.15
CA ALA A 28 -36.59 -41.57 1.66
C ALA A 28 -37.94 -41.19 2.30
N ALA A 29 -38.17 -39.86 2.38
CA ALA A 29 -39.39 -39.06 2.19
C ALA A 29 -40.65 -39.32 3.07
N PRO A 30 -41.68 -38.43 3.05
CA PRO A 30 -41.73 -36.95 2.96
C PRO A 30 -42.60 -36.32 4.10
N ALA A 31 -42.49 -35.01 4.36
CA ALA A 31 -43.60 -34.23 4.95
C ALA A 31 -43.36 -32.72 4.86
N GLU A 32 -44.39 -32.02 4.38
CA GLU A 32 -44.55 -30.57 4.47
C GLU A 32 -44.65 -30.11 5.94
N ALA A 33 -44.06 -28.96 6.25
CA ALA A 33 -44.51 -28.14 7.37
C ALA A 33 -44.21 -26.66 7.07
N VAL A 34 -45.28 -25.95 6.73
CA VAL A 34 -45.41 -24.49 6.81
C VAL A 34 -45.05 -24.04 8.23
N THR A 35 -44.10 -23.12 8.36
CA THR A 35 -44.04 -22.21 9.51
C THR A 35 -43.77 -20.79 9.03
N THR A 36 -44.76 -19.95 9.25
CA THR A 36 -44.70 -18.50 9.16
C THR A 36 -43.88 -17.96 10.34
N GLY A 37 -42.79 -17.24 10.05
CA GLY A 37 -41.94 -16.60 11.05
C GLY A 37 -41.24 -15.38 10.45
N PRO A 38 -41.05 -14.29 11.22
CA PRO A 38 -41.10 -12.94 10.70
C PRO A 38 -39.88 -12.61 9.84
N SER A 39 -40.17 -11.91 8.73
CA SER A 39 -39.20 -11.20 7.92
C SER A 39 -38.29 -10.37 8.83
N SER A 40 -37.06 -10.84 9.02
CA SER A 40 -35.96 -9.94 9.33
C SER A 40 -35.79 -9.07 8.09
N VAL A 41 -36.44 -7.92 8.11
CA VAL A 41 -36.07 -6.82 7.22
C VAL A 41 -34.63 -6.52 7.59
N ALA A 42 -33.70 -7.11 6.83
CA ALA A 42 -32.33 -6.67 6.77
C ALA A 42 -32.43 -5.19 6.38
N GLN A 43 -32.37 -4.33 7.39
CA GLN A 43 -32.35 -2.91 7.22
C GLN A 43 -31.06 -2.63 6.46
N GLN A 44 -31.19 -2.50 5.15
CA GLN A 44 -30.13 -2.01 4.30
C GLN A 44 -29.81 -0.63 4.84
N ALA A 45 -28.73 -0.55 5.62
CA ALA A 45 -28.10 0.70 5.97
C ALA A 45 -27.74 1.35 4.64
N SER A 46 -28.60 2.27 4.21
CA SER A 46 -28.32 3.10 3.05
C SER A 46 -27.06 3.92 3.37
N ALA A 47 -26.27 4.22 2.34
CA ALA A 47 -24.98 4.92 2.47
C ALA A 47 -25.07 6.35 3.05
N ALA A 48 -26.24 6.75 3.56
CA ALA A 48 -26.54 8.07 4.13
C ALA A 48 -26.25 8.18 5.64
N ASP A 49 -26.19 7.08 6.41
CA ASP A 49 -26.07 7.15 7.87
C ASP A 49 -24.63 7.13 8.42
N VAL A 50 -23.62 7.28 7.56
CA VAL A 50 -22.23 7.60 7.97
C VAL A 50 -21.92 9.06 7.64
N ALA A 51 -22.77 9.95 8.14
CA ALA A 51 -22.54 11.38 8.17
C ALA A 51 -22.34 11.86 9.61
N GLY A 52 -21.32 11.33 10.30
CA GLY A 52 -20.58 12.18 11.24
C GLY A 52 -20.21 13.47 10.51
N PRO A 53 -20.24 14.65 11.17
CA PRO A 53 -20.45 15.96 10.55
C PRO A 53 -19.68 16.01 9.24
N ALA A 54 -20.41 16.06 8.12
CA ALA A 54 -19.81 15.99 6.79
C ALA A 54 -18.73 17.05 6.73
N VAL A 55 -17.48 16.62 6.90
CA VAL A 55 -16.33 17.50 6.93
C VAL A 55 -16.34 18.14 5.55
N GLY A 56 -16.80 19.40 5.47
CA GLY A 56 -17.08 20.04 4.19
C GLY A 56 -15.85 20.01 3.28
N GLY A 57 -16.06 20.01 1.96
CA GLY A 57 -14.97 19.91 0.99
C GLY A 57 -13.84 20.91 1.25
N ALA A 58 -14.17 22.15 1.64
CA ALA A 58 -13.20 23.17 2.03
C ALA A 58 -12.37 22.79 3.28
N TYR A 59 -13.01 22.21 4.31
CA TYR A 59 -12.32 21.78 5.52
C TYR A 59 -11.42 20.56 5.24
N ARG A 60 -11.90 19.59 4.44
CA ARG A 60 -11.08 18.47 3.94
C ARG A 60 -9.88 18.98 3.12
N LEU A 61 -10.08 19.95 2.24
CA LEU A 61 -9.03 20.53 1.42
C LEU A 61 -7.97 21.26 2.26
N LYS A 62 -8.40 22.06 3.25
CA LYS A 62 -7.48 22.69 4.22
C LYS A 62 -6.64 21.65 4.95
N LYS A 63 -7.28 20.57 5.41
CA LYS A 63 -6.57 19.48 6.08
C LYS A 63 -5.62 18.77 5.12
N LEU A 64 -6.07 18.41 3.93
CA LEU A 64 -5.24 17.78 2.90
C LEU A 64 -4.01 18.62 2.57
N LYS A 65 -4.17 19.95 2.45
CA LYS A 65 -3.04 20.89 2.26
C LYS A 65 -2.03 20.80 3.41
N SER A 66 -2.47 20.73 4.66
CA SER A 66 -1.57 20.57 5.82
C SER A 66 -0.79 19.25 5.82
N LEU A 67 -1.35 18.17 5.27
CA LEU A 67 -0.72 16.84 5.20
C LEU A 67 0.20 16.67 3.97
N THR A 68 0.06 17.56 2.98
CA THR A 68 0.75 17.50 1.68
C THR A 68 1.56 18.75 1.41
N SER A 69 2.08 19.38 2.46
CA SER A 69 2.98 20.53 2.36
C SER A 69 4.43 20.09 2.54
N LYS A 70 5.35 20.98 2.16
CA LYS A 70 6.78 20.81 2.42
C LYS A 70 7.08 20.90 3.92
N GLY A 71 8.25 20.40 4.31
CA GLY A 71 8.75 20.45 5.68
C GLY A 71 8.35 19.26 6.57
N GLN A 72 9.11 19.15 7.66
CA GLN A 72 9.03 18.08 8.66
C GLN A 72 7.64 17.98 9.31
N ALA A 73 7.09 19.11 9.75
CA ALA A 73 5.81 19.16 10.44
C ALA A 73 4.65 18.58 9.59
N SER A 74 4.65 18.82 8.28
CA SER A 74 3.64 18.26 7.38
C SER A 74 3.79 16.75 7.24
N GLN A 75 5.03 16.27 7.18
CA GLN A 75 5.33 14.84 7.09
C GLN A 75 4.96 14.11 8.39
N ASP A 76 5.30 14.66 9.54
CA ASP A 76 4.92 14.10 10.85
C ASP A 76 3.41 14.07 11.04
N ALA A 77 2.72 15.15 10.64
CA ALA A 77 1.27 15.18 10.63
C ALA A 77 0.70 14.10 9.69
N TRP A 78 1.28 13.91 8.51
CA TRP A 78 0.85 12.83 7.61
C TRP A 78 1.04 11.44 8.24
N PHE A 79 2.18 11.16 8.88
CA PHE A 79 2.41 9.91 9.59
C PHE A 79 1.45 9.70 10.77
N LYS A 80 1.17 10.75 11.53
CA LYS A 80 0.16 10.71 12.61
C LYS A 80 -1.21 10.30 12.06
N TYR A 81 -1.65 10.91 10.95
CA TYR A 81 -2.95 10.59 10.35
C TYR A 81 -2.97 9.22 9.67
N LEU A 82 -1.84 8.76 9.13
CA LEU A 82 -1.69 7.38 8.66
C LEU A 82 -1.84 6.39 9.84
N GLY A 83 -1.26 6.70 11.00
CA GLY A 83 -1.42 5.92 12.22
C GLY A 83 -2.87 5.85 12.69
N LEU A 84 -3.56 6.99 12.71
CA LEU A 84 -5.00 7.06 13.03
C LEU A 84 -5.86 6.23 12.06
N TYR A 85 -5.56 6.29 10.76
CA TYR A 85 -6.23 5.46 9.77
C TYR A 85 -6.02 3.97 10.04
N ARG A 86 -4.78 3.56 10.34
CA ARG A 86 -4.44 2.18 10.67
C ARG A 86 -5.07 1.70 11.99
N SER A 87 -5.40 2.61 12.90
CA SER A 87 -6.15 2.31 14.13
C SER A 87 -7.67 2.42 13.98
N GLY A 88 -8.19 2.49 12.74
CA GLY A 88 -9.62 2.49 12.44
C GLY A 88 -10.28 3.86 12.29
N SER A 89 -9.54 4.97 12.46
CA SER A 89 -10.11 6.32 12.34
C SER A 89 -9.85 6.93 10.96
N ASN A 90 -10.91 7.16 10.19
CA ASN A 90 -10.85 7.93 8.93
C ASN A 90 -11.80 9.14 8.94
N TYR A 91 -11.69 10.00 9.96
CA TYR A 91 -12.58 11.15 10.16
C TYR A 91 -12.74 12.04 8.91
N PHE A 92 -11.64 12.33 8.21
CA PHE A 92 -11.66 13.17 7.00
C PHE A 92 -12.10 12.41 5.73
N ARG A 93 -12.39 11.11 5.86
CA ARG A 93 -12.75 10.20 4.76
C ARG A 93 -11.77 10.33 3.59
N PHE A 94 -10.48 10.39 3.90
CA PHE A 94 -9.45 10.44 2.86
C PHE A 94 -9.27 9.05 2.25
N ASN A 95 -8.89 9.03 0.98
CA ASN A 95 -8.44 7.84 0.31
C ASN A 95 -6.99 7.55 0.72
N TRP A 96 -6.77 6.45 1.44
CA TRP A 96 -5.46 5.98 1.91
C TRP A 96 -4.88 4.84 1.08
N SER A 97 -5.59 4.42 0.03
CA SER A 97 -5.08 3.39 -0.88
C SER A 97 -3.81 3.87 -1.58
N THR A 98 -2.88 2.94 -1.80
CA THR A 98 -1.57 3.19 -2.39
C THR A 98 -1.17 1.96 -3.19
N ASN A 99 -0.54 2.16 -4.35
CA ASN A 99 0.17 1.10 -5.07
C ASN A 99 1.69 1.25 -4.94
N GLY A 100 2.14 1.97 -3.90
CA GLY A 100 3.56 2.18 -3.61
C GLY A 100 4.25 2.98 -4.70
N CYS A 101 5.52 2.68 -4.95
CA CYS A 101 6.24 3.27 -6.09
C CYS A 101 5.88 2.63 -7.45
N ASN A 102 4.74 1.92 -7.53
CA ASN A 102 4.21 1.22 -8.70
C ASN A 102 5.24 0.26 -9.32
N SER A 103 5.81 0.64 -10.46
CA SER A 103 6.79 -0.13 -11.23
C SER A 103 8.24 0.16 -10.86
N SER A 104 8.47 0.98 -9.82
CA SER A 104 9.81 1.40 -9.43
C SER A 104 10.22 0.84 -8.05
N PRO A 105 11.50 0.49 -7.82
CA PRO A 105 11.94 -0.11 -6.55
C PRO A 105 11.82 0.82 -5.34
N GLU A 106 11.08 0.42 -4.30
CA GLU A 106 10.96 1.24 -3.09
C GLU A 106 12.24 1.21 -2.23
N LYS A 107 12.88 0.04 -2.14
CA LYS A 107 14.10 -0.17 -1.34
C LYS A 107 15.32 0.00 -2.22
N LEU A 108 16.26 0.83 -1.79
CA LEU A 108 17.47 1.13 -2.54
C LEU A 108 18.73 0.67 -1.77
N PRO A 109 19.84 0.40 -2.49
CA PRO A 109 21.13 0.09 -1.87
C PRO A 109 21.56 1.15 -0.85
N GLY A 110 22.19 0.73 0.24
CA GLY A 110 22.54 1.60 1.37
C GLY A 110 21.46 1.72 2.45
N GLY A 111 20.37 0.97 2.31
CA GLY A 111 19.27 0.90 3.27
C GLY A 111 18.28 2.06 3.15
N TYR A 112 18.25 2.75 2.01
CA TYR A 112 17.28 3.82 1.77
C TYR A 112 15.94 3.24 1.35
N ASP A 113 14.87 3.97 1.69
CA ASP A 113 13.50 3.49 1.53
C ASP A 113 12.56 4.62 1.08
N PHE A 114 11.96 4.45 -0.08
CA PHE A 114 11.01 5.39 -0.68
C PHE A 114 9.55 4.99 -0.46
N THR A 115 9.23 3.87 0.21
CA THR A 115 7.85 3.39 0.43
C THR A 115 6.95 4.53 0.91
N TYR A 116 7.32 5.22 2.00
CA TYR A 116 6.48 6.29 2.54
C TYR A 116 6.49 7.58 1.71
N SER A 117 7.53 7.83 0.91
CA SER A 117 7.53 8.94 -0.04
C SER A 117 6.47 8.70 -1.12
N CYS A 118 6.42 7.49 -1.67
CA CYS A 118 5.44 7.09 -2.66
C CYS A 118 4.02 7.06 -2.08
N HIS A 119 3.83 6.54 -0.85
CA HIS A 119 2.52 6.53 -0.20
C HIS A 119 1.96 7.96 0.02
N ARG A 120 2.80 8.92 0.41
CA ARG A 120 2.35 10.30 0.61
C ARG A 120 2.05 11.01 -0.71
N HIS A 121 2.79 10.69 -1.78
CA HIS A 121 2.54 11.17 -3.14
C HIS A 121 1.18 10.68 -3.64
N ASP A 122 0.92 9.37 -3.54
CA ASP A 122 -0.35 8.73 -3.89
C ASP A 122 -1.53 9.31 -3.11
N PHE A 123 -1.35 9.46 -1.80
CA PHE A 123 -2.34 10.10 -0.93
C PHE A 123 -2.71 11.50 -1.44
N GLY A 124 -1.71 12.31 -1.80
CA GLY A 124 -1.96 13.63 -2.38
C GLY A 124 -2.73 13.52 -3.70
N TYR A 125 -2.23 12.73 -4.65
CA TYR A 125 -2.83 12.57 -5.97
C TYR A 125 -4.29 12.15 -5.91
N ARG A 126 -4.60 11.09 -5.17
CA ARG A 126 -5.95 10.53 -5.08
C ARG A 126 -6.92 11.53 -4.45
N ASN A 127 -6.55 12.12 -3.32
CA ASN A 127 -7.46 13.00 -2.59
C ASN A 127 -7.68 14.35 -3.28
N TYR A 128 -6.65 14.95 -3.89
CA TYR A 128 -6.87 16.18 -4.65
C TYR A 128 -7.73 15.93 -5.89
N LYS A 129 -7.51 14.85 -6.63
CA LYS A 129 -8.36 14.50 -7.79
C LYS A 129 -9.82 14.33 -7.37
N THR A 130 -10.09 13.70 -6.23
CA THR A 130 -11.45 13.51 -5.70
C THR A 130 -12.08 14.83 -5.22
N ILE A 131 -11.33 15.70 -4.54
CA ILE A 131 -11.91 16.90 -3.90
C ILE A 131 -12.05 18.07 -4.88
N VAL A 132 -11.07 18.30 -5.75
CA VAL A 132 -11.05 19.46 -6.65
C VAL A 132 -11.29 19.11 -8.12
N GLY A 133 -11.35 17.81 -8.46
CA GLY A 133 -11.45 17.34 -9.84
C GLY A 133 -10.10 17.26 -10.57
N LYS A 134 -10.03 16.42 -11.61
CA LYS A 134 -8.79 16.12 -12.35
C LYS A 134 -8.16 17.36 -12.99
N THR A 135 -8.98 18.25 -13.57
CA THR A 135 -8.51 19.45 -14.28
C THR A 135 -7.86 20.44 -13.32
N ALA A 136 -8.53 20.82 -12.23
CA ALA A 136 -7.98 21.74 -11.23
C ALA A 136 -6.79 21.11 -10.50
N TRP A 137 -6.84 19.80 -10.21
CA TRP A 137 -5.69 19.09 -9.65
C TRP A 137 -4.44 19.20 -10.55
N ARG A 138 -4.58 18.93 -11.85
CA ARG A 138 -3.46 18.98 -12.79
C ARG A 138 -2.86 20.38 -12.89
N ARG A 139 -3.71 21.41 -12.92
CA ARG A 139 -3.28 22.82 -13.05
C ARG A 139 -2.65 23.37 -11.77
N ASP A 140 -3.30 23.15 -10.62
CA ASP A 140 -3.04 23.96 -9.41
C ASP A 140 -2.31 23.18 -8.30
N HIS A 141 -2.35 21.85 -8.33
CA HIS A 141 -1.89 21.03 -7.19
C HIS A 141 -0.81 20.01 -7.54
N LYS A 142 -0.82 19.46 -8.75
CA LYS A 142 0.10 18.40 -9.18
C LYS A 142 1.57 18.75 -8.91
N LYS A 143 2.03 19.90 -9.39
CA LYS A 143 3.44 20.33 -9.19
C LYS A 143 3.82 20.37 -7.72
N ARG A 144 2.96 20.92 -6.86
CA ARG A 144 3.23 21.03 -5.42
C ARG A 144 3.37 19.65 -4.77
N ILE A 145 2.55 18.68 -5.18
CA ILE A 145 2.62 17.30 -4.67
C ILE A 145 3.90 16.60 -5.17
N ASP A 146 4.26 16.80 -6.44
CA ASP A 146 5.52 16.28 -7.01
C ASP A 146 6.75 16.86 -6.29
N ASP A 147 6.75 18.17 -5.99
CA ASP A 147 7.82 18.83 -5.25
C ASP A 147 7.96 18.27 -3.82
N VAL A 148 6.84 17.92 -3.19
CA VAL A 148 6.79 17.32 -1.85
C VAL A 148 7.32 15.88 -1.89
N PHE A 149 6.99 15.14 -2.93
CA PHE A 149 7.53 13.79 -3.16
C PHE A 149 9.05 13.79 -3.31
N LEU A 150 9.60 14.72 -4.11
CA LEU A 150 11.04 14.89 -4.24
C LEU A 150 11.70 15.21 -2.90
N GLN A 151 11.09 16.09 -2.10
CA GLN A 151 11.60 16.42 -0.77
C GLN A 151 11.65 15.18 0.13
N ASP A 152 10.60 14.36 0.14
CA ASP A 152 10.53 13.17 0.98
C ASP A 152 11.56 12.13 0.58
N MET A 153 11.73 11.86 -0.72
CA MET A 153 12.77 10.96 -1.21
C MET A 153 14.16 11.46 -0.85
N ARG A 154 14.44 12.77 -1.02
CA ARG A 154 15.72 13.35 -0.63
C ARG A 154 15.97 13.27 0.87
N LYS A 155 14.92 13.38 1.69
CA LYS A 155 15.01 13.16 3.14
C LYS A 155 15.29 11.69 3.46
N ALA A 156 14.65 10.75 2.78
CA ALA A 156 14.95 9.32 2.93
C ALA A 156 16.41 9.02 2.61
N CYS A 157 17.01 9.69 1.62
CA CYS A 157 18.44 9.59 1.32
C CYS A 157 19.39 10.15 2.41
N GLN A 158 18.87 10.80 3.45
CA GLN A 158 19.67 11.22 4.61
C GLN A 158 19.79 10.13 5.67
N TYR A 159 19.09 9.00 5.51
CA TYR A 159 19.18 7.88 6.43
C TYR A 159 20.63 7.40 6.59
N LYS A 160 21.03 7.24 7.86
CA LYS A 160 22.30 6.64 8.26
C LYS A 160 22.01 5.66 9.40
N PRO A 161 22.29 4.35 9.25
CA PRO A 161 22.19 3.40 10.34
C PRO A 161 23.22 3.71 11.43
N TRP A 162 22.91 3.35 12.67
CA TRP A 162 23.81 3.52 13.82
C TRP A 162 25.07 2.66 13.69
N ALA A 163 24.91 1.38 13.31
CA ALA A 163 25.98 0.46 12.94
C ALA A 163 25.97 0.33 11.42
N ASP A 164 26.70 1.22 10.76
CA ASP A 164 26.81 1.21 9.30
C ASP A 164 27.80 0.13 8.84
N PRO A 165 27.35 -0.92 8.12
CA PRO A 165 28.27 -1.92 7.59
C PRO A 165 29.09 -1.39 6.39
N LEU A 166 28.77 -0.21 5.86
CA LEU A 166 29.45 0.38 4.71
C LEU A 166 30.59 1.29 5.16
N THR A 167 31.69 1.29 4.40
CA THR A 167 32.75 2.29 4.56
C THR A 167 32.22 3.70 4.25
N PRO A 168 32.83 4.77 4.79
CA PRO A 168 32.40 6.15 4.51
C PRO A 168 32.34 6.48 3.01
N ALA A 169 33.29 5.99 2.23
CA ALA A 169 33.32 6.17 0.77
C ALA A 169 32.14 5.48 0.09
N LEU A 170 31.82 4.23 0.49
CA LEU A 170 30.70 3.49 -0.06
C LEU A 170 29.36 4.12 0.34
N ARG A 171 29.20 4.56 1.60
CA ARG A 171 28.03 5.32 2.08
C ARG A 171 27.80 6.58 1.25
N LYS A 172 28.86 7.36 0.96
CA LYS A 172 28.78 8.56 0.10
C LYS A 172 28.30 8.19 -1.30
N LYS A 173 28.83 7.12 -1.90
CA LYS A 173 28.41 6.63 -3.22
C LYS A 173 26.95 6.18 -3.23
N MET A 174 26.51 5.42 -2.22
CA MET A 174 25.11 4.97 -2.10
C MET A 174 24.16 6.16 -1.92
N LYS A 175 24.55 7.16 -1.10
CA LYS A 175 23.76 8.39 -0.93
C LYS A 175 23.60 9.15 -2.25
N ALA A 176 24.68 9.32 -3.00
CA ALA A 176 24.62 9.97 -4.31
C ALA A 176 23.72 9.20 -5.30
N ALA A 177 23.79 7.87 -5.29
CA ALA A 177 22.88 7.03 -6.09
C ALA A 177 21.41 7.20 -5.66
N CYS A 178 21.12 7.24 -4.36
CA CYS A 178 19.77 7.50 -3.84
C CYS A 178 19.22 8.84 -4.32
N LEU A 179 20.01 9.92 -4.20
CA LEU A 179 19.60 11.26 -4.65
C LEU A 179 19.34 11.29 -6.17
N LYS A 180 20.20 10.64 -6.96
CA LYS A 180 19.99 10.51 -8.42
C LYS A 180 18.72 9.73 -8.74
N THR A 181 18.40 8.68 -7.99
CA THR A 181 17.14 7.94 -8.14
C THR A 181 15.94 8.82 -7.78
N ALA A 182 16.00 9.61 -6.70
CA ALA A 182 14.95 10.56 -6.35
C ALA A 182 14.67 11.56 -7.47
N ASP A 183 15.71 12.09 -8.11
CA ASP A 183 15.56 13.00 -9.25
C ASP A 183 14.91 12.32 -10.47
N LYS A 184 15.25 11.05 -10.74
CA LYS A 184 14.58 10.25 -11.81
C LYS A 184 13.10 10.03 -11.52
N TYR A 185 12.76 9.69 -10.28
CA TYR A 185 11.37 9.48 -9.86
C TYR A 185 10.56 10.76 -10.01
N TYR A 186 11.13 11.88 -9.55
CA TYR A 186 10.53 13.19 -9.73
C TYR A 186 10.33 13.52 -11.22
N ALA A 187 11.36 13.35 -12.06
CA ALA A 187 11.24 13.59 -13.50
C ALA A 187 10.12 12.75 -14.13
N ALA A 188 10.03 11.46 -13.79
CA ALA A 188 8.98 10.57 -14.28
C ALA A 188 7.58 11.07 -13.90
N VAL A 189 7.34 11.43 -12.62
CA VAL A 189 6.02 11.94 -12.21
C VAL A 189 5.73 13.32 -12.78
N ARG A 190 6.75 14.14 -13.10
CA ARG A 190 6.55 15.44 -13.74
C ARG A 190 6.04 15.29 -15.18
N VAL A 191 6.55 14.31 -15.92
CA VAL A 191 6.15 14.02 -17.30
C VAL A 191 4.85 13.22 -17.37
N ALA A 192 4.64 12.26 -16.48
CA ALA A 192 3.38 11.53 -16.36
C ALA A 192 2.29 12.45 -15.77
N GLY A 193 1.45 13.02 -16.63
CA GLY A 193 0.39 13.96 -16.25
C GLY A 193 -0.88 13.80 -17.05
#